data_AF-A0A1I6J1A1-F1
#
_entry.id   AF-A0A1I6J1A1-F1
#
_cell.length_a   1.000
_cell.length_b   1.000
_cell.length_c   1.000
_cell.angle_alpha   90.00
_cell.angle_beta   90.00
_cell.angle_gamma   90.00
#
_symmetry.space_group_name_H-M   'P 1'
#
loop_
_entity.id
_entity.type
_entity.pdbx_description
1 polymer ?
#
loop_
_entity_poly.entity_id
_entity_poly.type
_entity_poly.pdbx_seq_one_letter_code
_entity_poly.pdbx_strand_id
1 'polypeptide(L)'
;MRAVDILINLGRIPPAAWDAIIPHTHLPAGAFRARFDAVALNPQPLPPVAEVAFGAAEAASHIASLAIDAEVRGESASGFVTEFIDDWCGTPWPRKWPGPRPRPQWTDLDVSVGRTVGAMVFANLGARLGDSELGKAFTEGAEKLAEASSVGV
;
A
#
# COMPACT_ATOMS: atom_id res chain seq x y z
N MET A 1 -3.33 12.82 17.93
CA MET A 1 -2.46 11.91 17.14
C MET A 1 -3.28 11.51 15.92
N ARG A 2 -2.83 11.85 14.72
CA ARG A 2 -3.55 11.56 13.47
C ARG A 2 -3.24 10.13 13.04
N ALA A 3 -4.13 9.50 12.26
CA ALA A 3 -3.91 8.14 11.76
C ALA A 3 -2.59 8.03 10.96
N VAL A 4 -2.30 9.05 10.15
CA VAL A 4 -1.06 9.13 9.36
C VAL A 4 0.19 9.13 10.23
N ASP A 5 0.17 9.71 11.44
CA ASP A 5 1.32 9.71 12.35
C ASP A 5 1.69 8.28 12.79
N ILE A 6 0.68 7.43 13.02
CA ILE A 6 0.86 6.01 13.36
C ILE A 6 1.44 5.27 12.16
N LEU A 7 0.89 5.48 10.96
CA LEU A 7 1.34 4.83 9.74
C LEU A 7 2.78 5.20 9.37
N ILE A 8 3.16 6.47 9.56
CA ILE A 8 4.54 6.93 9.40
C ILE A 8 5.48 6.18 10.34
N ASN A 9 5.09 6.02 11.60
CA ASN A 9 5.90 5.29 12.58
C ASN A 9 6.03 3.81 12.22
N LEU A 10 4.95 3.17 11.75
CA LEU A 10 4.99 1.78 11.27
C LEU A 10 5.89 1.65 10.03
N GLY A 11 5.77 2.55 9.05
CA GLY A 11 6.57 2.54 7.82
C GLY A 11 8.08 2.80 8.05
N ARG A 12 8.45 3.38 9.20
CA ARG A 12 9.85 3.60 9.61
C ARG A 12 10.50 2.39 10.27
N ILE A 13 9.73 1.38 10.68
CA ILE A 13 10.28 0.16 11.28
C ILE A 13 11.10 -0.58 10.21
N PRO A 14 12.40 -0.87 10.48
CA PRO A 14 13.22 -1.64 9.55
C PRO A 14 12.57 -2.98 9.23
N PRO A 15 12.63 -3.48 7.98
CA PRO A 15 12.05 -4.77 7.62
C PRO A 15 12.46 -5.92 8.57
N ALA A 16 13.74 -5.99 8.94
CA ALA A 16 14.26 -7.00 9.86
C ALA A 16 13.75 -6.86 11.32
N ALA A 17 13.27 -5.69 11.72
CA ALA A 17 12.70 -5.49 13.05
C ALA A 17 11.27 -6.04 13.16
N TRP A 18 10.56 -6.18 12.04
CA TRP A 18 9.22 -6.80 12.02
C TRP A 18 9.26 -8.26 12.45
N ASP A 19 10.34 -8.98 12.16
CA ASP A 19 10.55 -10.38 12.60
C ASP A 19 10.55 -10.53 14.12
N ALA A 20 10.91 -9.47 14.85
CA ALA A 20 10.91 -9.46 16.32
C ALA A 20 9.56 -8.99 16.90
N ILE A 21 8.78 -8.17 16.17
CA ILE A 21 7.51 -7.58 16.60
C ILE A 21 6.34 -8.53 16.32
N ILE A 22 6.35 -9.15 15.15
CA ILE A 22 5.46 -10.24 14.77
C ILE A 22 6.34 -11.47 14.63
N PRO A 23 6.81 -12.05 15.76
CA PRO A 23 7.57 -13.28 15.71
C PRO A 23 6.66 -14.31 15.06
N HIS A 24 7.03 -14.77 13.88
CA HIS A 24 6.22 -15.72 13.15
C HIS A 24 5.92 -16.92 14.07
N THR A 25 4.67 -17.03 14.48
CA THR A 25 4.27 -17.82 15.62
C THR A 25 4.50 -19.33 15.38
N HIS A 26 5.26 -19.96 16.29
CA HIS A 26 5.34 -21.40 16.62
C HIS A 26 5.35 -22.45 15.50
N LEU A 27 5.88 -22.13 14.32
CA LEU A 27 6.39 -23.14 13.40
C LEU A 27 7.90 -23.25 13.57
N PRO A 28 8.47 -24.47 13.64
CA PRO A 28 9.87 -24.69 14.02
C PRO A 28 10.82 -23.84 13.17
N ALA A 29 11.82 -23.27 13.85
CA ALA A 29 12.86 -22.38 13.34
C ALA A 29 13.65 -23.03 12.17
N GLY A 30 13.07 -22.92 10.98
CA GLY A 30 13.46 -23.61 9.76
C GLY A 30 12.40 -23.44 8.66
N ALA A 31 11.14 -23.21 9.04
CA ALA A 31 10.05 -22.98 8.10
C ALA A 31 10.05 -21.59 7.42
N PHE A 32 10.71 -20.56 7.99
CA PHE A 32 10.76 -19.22 7.40
C PHE A 32 11.96 -18.98 6.49
N ARG A 33 13.13 -19.58 6.79
CA ARG A 33 14.27 -19.55 5.86
C ARG A 33 13.96 -20.36 4.59
N ALA A 34 13.35 -21.54 4.73
CA ALA A 34 12.89 -22.34 3.60
C ALA A 34 11.70 -21.74 2.80
N ARG A 35 11.06 -20.66 3.27
CA ARG A 35 9.93 -20.00 2.58
C ARG A 35 10.37 -18.82 1.70
N PHE A 36 11.60 -18.35 1.86
CA PHE A 36 12.23 -17.38 0.95
C PHE A 36 13.40 -17.99 0.18
N ASP A 37 13.96 -19.11 0.66
CA ASP A 37 14.87 -19.96 -0.12
C ASP A 37 14.07 -20.76 -1.15
N ALA A 38 13.92 -20.20 -2.35
CA ALA A 38 13.45 -20.89 -3.55
C ALA A 38 12.18 -21.74 -3.34
N VAL A 39 11.09 -21.10 -2.90
CA VAL A 39 9.77 -21.69 -3.07
C VAL A 39 9.49 -21.74 -4.57
N ALA A 40 9.70 -22.90 -5.19
CA ALA A 40 8.96 -23.27 -6.39
C ALA A 40 7.48 -23.30 -5.97
N LEU A 41 6.84 -22.14 -6.09
CA LEU A 41 5.47 -21.85 -5.65
C LEU A 41 4.57 -22.97 -6.17
N ASN A 42 4.05 -23.78 -5.25
CA ASN A 42 2.81 -24.50 -5.52
C ASN A 42 1.82 -23.41 -5.98
N PRO A 43 1.32 -23.45 -7.23
CA PRO A 43 0.42 -22.43 -7.75
C PRO A 43 -0.94 -22.61 -7.10
N GLN A 44 -1.02 -22.28 -5.82
CA GLN A 44 -2.25 -22.09 -5.10
C GLN A 44 -2.55 -20.59 -5.16
N PRO A 45 -3.77 -20.19 -5.55
CA PRO A 45 -4.17 -18.80 -5.48
C PRO A 45 -4.00 -18.27 -4.05
N LEU A 46 -3.69 -16.99 -3.93
CA LEU A 46 -3.57 -16.37 -2.61
C LEU A 46 -4.97 -16.30 -1.98
N PRO A 47 -5.08 -16.32 -0.64
CA PRO A 47 -6.36 -16.02 0.01
C PRO A 47 -6.86 -14.63 -0.44
N PRO A 48 -8.17 -14.43 -0.64
CA PRO A 48 -8.69 -13.18 -1.22
C PRO A 48 -8.22 -11.90 -0.50
N VAL A 49 -8.20 -11.90 0.83
CA VAL A 49 -7.72 -10.74 1.63
C VAL A 49 -6.25 -10.43 1.34
N ALA A 50 -5.42 -11.46 1.18
CA ALA A 50 -4.03 -11.29 0.81
C ALA A 50 -3.92 -10.74 -0.63
N GLU A 51 -4.75 -11.21 -1.57
CA GLU A 51 -4.77 -10.71 -2.95
C GLU A 51 -5.06 -9.20 -3.01
N VAL A 52 -5.99 -8.70 -2.20
CA VAL A 52 -6.28 -7.26 -2.10
C VAL A 52 -5.14 -6.48 -1.50
N ALA A 53 -4.56 -6.97 -0.39
CA ALA A 53 -3.44 -6.31 0.25
C ALA A 53 -2.23 -6.21 -0.69
N PHE A 54 -1.87 -7.31 -1.37
CA PHE A 54 -0.77 -7.33 -2.33
C PHE A 54 -1.04 -6.46 -3.54
N GLY A 55 -2.24 -6.56 -4.12
CA GLY A 55 -2.64 -5.70 -5.22
C GLY A 55 -2.53 -4.22 -4.82
N ALA A 56 -3.08 -3.83 -3.67
CA ALA A 56 -3.06 -2.45 -3.20
C ALA A 56 -1.63 -1.93 -2.98
N ALA A 57 -0.75 -2.76 -2.41
CA ALA A 57 0.65 -2.42 -2.24
C ALA A 57 1.34 -2.22 -3.60
N GLU A 58 1.11 -3.11 -4.56
CA GLU A 58 1.66 -3.01 -5.92
C GLU A 58 1.20 -1.73 -6.61
N ALA A 59 -0.09 -1.42 -6.53
CA ALA A 59 -0.68 -0.20 -7.10
C ALA A 59 -0.09 1.06 -6.53
N ALA A 60 -0.08 1.17 -5.20
CA ALA A 60 0.40 2.34 -4.50
C ALA A 60 1.88 2.54 -4.79
N SER A 61 2.65 1.45 -4.84
CA SER A 61 4.06 1.48 -5.21
C SER A 61 4.28 1.90 -6.66
N HIS A 62 3.47 1.40 -7.60
CA HIS A 62 3.56 1.78 -9.01
C HIS A 62 3.21 3.26 -9.22
N ILE A 63 2.09 3.73 -8.66
CA ILE A 63 1.69 5.14 -8.72
C ILE A 63 2.76 6.03 -8.08
N ALA A 64 3.33 5.60 -6.96
CA ALA A 64 4.44 6.31 -6.32
C ALA A 64 5.67 6.40 -7.23
N SER A 65 6.09 5.30 -7.84
CA SER A 65 7.21 5.29 -8.78
C SER A 65 6.96 6.23 -9.96
N LEU A 66 5.78 6.19 -10.57
CA LEU A 66 5.43 7.10 -11.67
C LEU A 66 5.46 8.57 -11.23
N ALA A 67 4.97 8.87 -10.03
CA ALA A 67 4.97 10.22 -9.50
C ALA A 67 6.39 10.73 -9.19
N ILE A 68 7.24 9.87 -8.62
CA ILE A 68 8.65 10.17 -8.37
C ILE A 68 9.39 10.38 -9.70
N ASP A 69 9.17 9.51 -10.69
CA ASP A 69 9.79 9.62 -12.02
C ASP A 69 9.34 10.89 -12.76
N ALA A 70 8.09 11.31 -12.58
CA ALA A 70 7.61 12.60 -13.09
C ALA A 70 8.31 13.78 -12.41
N GLU A 71 8.45 13.78 -11.09
CA GLU A 71 9.18 14.85 -10.39
C GLU A 71 10.67 14.90 -10.74
N VAL A 72 11.31 13.74 -10.92
CA VAL A 72 12.71 13.69 -11.39
C VAL A 72 12.86 14.31 -12.78
N ARG A 73 11.81 14.26 -13.62
CA ARG A 73 11.75 14.93 -14.93
C ARG A 73 11.36 16.41 -14.85
N GLY A 74 11.12 16.95 -13.64
CA GLY A 74 10.65 18.32 -13.42
C GLY A 74 9.17 18.53 -13.74
N GLU A 75 8.39 17.45 -13.83
CA GLU A 75 6.95 17.50 -14.02
C GLU A 75 6.24 17.43 -12.67
N SER A 76 5.18 18.23 -12.49
CA SER A 76 4.37 18.17 -11.27
C SER A 76 3.54 16.88 -11.23
N ALA A 77 3.78 16.06 -10.21
CA ALA A 77 3.06 14.79 -10.03
C ALA A 77 1.97 14.84 -8.94
N SER A 78 1.95 15.88 -8.10
CA SER A 78 1.05 15.99 -6.95
C SER A 78 -0.43 15.95 -7.35
N GLY A 79 -0.82 16.65 -8.42
CA GLY A 79 -2.21 16.64 -8.91
C GLY A 79 -2.67 15.26 -9.38
N PHE A 80 -1.79 14.50 -10.04
CA PHE A 80 -2.08 13.12 -10.47
C PHE A 80 -2.25 12.18 -9.27
N VAL A 81 -1.36 12.29 -8.27
CA VAL A 81 -1.44 11.50 -7.03
C VAL A 81 -2.75 11.79 -6.30
N THR A 82 -3.10 13.05 -6.11
CA THR A 82 -4.36 13.45 -5.47
C THR A 82 -5.58 12.89 -6.21
N GLU A 83 -5.63 13.02 -7.54
CA GLU A 83 -6.74 12.50 -8.33
C GLU A 83 -6.85 10.97 -8.23
N PHE A 84 -5.72 10.25 -8.21
CA PHE A 84 -5.71 8.80 -8.01
C PHE A 84 -6.26 8.41 -6.64
N ILE A 85 -5.86 9.10 -5.58
CA ILE A 85 -6.33 8.84 -4.22
C ILE A 85 -7.83 9.15 -4.08
N ASP A 86 -8.30 10.24 -4.67
CA ASP A 86 -9.72 10.60 -4.64
C ASP A 86 -10.57 9.55 -5.37
N ASP A 87 -10.10 9.05 -6.52
CA ASP A 87 -10.72 7.91 -7.23
C ASP A 87 -10.69 6.66 -6.33
N TRP A 88 -9.61 6.38 -5.58
CA TRP A 88 -9.56 5.23 -4.67
C TRP A 88 -10.49 5.37 -3.46
N CYS A 89 -10.65 6.57 -2.91
CA CYS A 89 -11.60 6.80 -1.83
C CYS A 89 -13.06 6.64 -2.32
N GLY A 90 -13.35 7.06 -3.54
CA GLY A 90 -14.70 7.07 -4.12
C GLY A 90 -15.20 5.72 -4.67
N THR A 91 -14.35 4.71 -4.83
CA THR A 91 -14.75 3.39 -5.34
C THR A 91 -14.03 2.26 -4.61
N PRO A 92 -14.63 1.05 -4.51
CA PRO A 92 -13.93 -0.18 -4.13
C PRO A 92 -12.63 -0.42 -4.92
N TRP A 93 -12.57 0.04 -6.17
CA TRP A 93 -11.40 -0.07 -7.03
C TRP A 93 -11.25 1.16 -7.94
N PRO A 94 -10.18 1.97 -7.81
CA PRO A 94 -9.94 3.11 -8.69
C PRO A 94 -9.85 2.69 -10.16
N ARG A 95 -10.51 3.46 -11.02
CA ARG A 95 -10.52 3.27 -12.47
C ARG A 95 -9.13 3.38 -13.07
N LYS A 96 -8.25 4.17 -12.44
CA LYS A 96 -6.89 4.47 -12.90
C LYS A 96 -5.80 3.51 -12.41
N TRP A 97 -6.18 2.45 -11.69
CA TRP A 97 -5.23 1.46 -11.18
C TRP A 97 -4.42 0.79 -12.30
N PRO A 98 -3.07 0.75 -12.23
CA PRO A 98 -2.24 0.04 -13.19
C PRO A 98 -2.17 -1.46 -12.84
N GLY A 99 -2.80 -2.34 -13.63
CA GLY A 99 -2.85 -3.79 -13.35
C GLY A 99 -3.79 -4.56 -14.29
N PRO A 100 -3.65 -5.89 -14.43
CA PRO A 100 -4.13 -6.60 -15.61
C PRO A 100 -5.65 -6.57 -15.71
N ARG A 101 -6.14 -6.23 -16.90
CA ARG A 101 -7.53 -6.50 -17.28
C ARG A 101 -7.64 -8.01 -17.59
N PRO A 102 -8.73 -8.68 -17.23
CA PRO A 102 -9.97 -8.14 -16.65
C PRO A 102 -9.83 -7.79 -15.16
N ARG A 103 -10.55 -6.75 -14.73
CA ARG A 103 -10.68 -6.44 -13.29
C ARG A 103 -11.19 -7.70 -12.61
N PRO A 104 -10.52 -8.22 -11.58
CA PRO A 104 -11.01 -9.44 -10.97
C PRO A 104 -12.33 -9.14 -10.26
N GLN A 105 -13.19 -10.16 -10.20
CA GLN A 105 -14.54 -10.10 -9.65
C GLN A 105 -14.47 -10.09 -8.11
N TRP A 106 -14.10 -8.93 -7.57
CA TRP A 106 -13.76 -8.70 -6.16
C TRP A 106 -14.93 -8.16 -5.32
N THR A 107 -16.18 -8.55 -5.62
CA THR A 107 -17.38 -7.98 -5.00
C THR A 107 -17.55 -8.30 -3.52
N ASP A 108 -16.79 -9.26 -2.99
CA ASP A 108 -16.85 -9.69 -1.58
C ASP A 108 -15.60 -9.30 -0.78
N LEU A 109 -14.75 -8.44 -1.35
CA LEU A 109 -13.48 -8.09 -0.75
C LEU A 109 -13.54 -6.85 0.12
N ASP A 110 -12.84 -6.96 1.24
CA ASP A 110 -12.70 -5.89 2.20
C ASP A 110 -11.81 -4.77 1.62
N VAL A 111 -12.46 -3.79 0.99
CA VAL A 111 -11.86 -2.58 0.43
C VAL A 111 -11.07 -1.81 1.50
N SER A 112 -11.46 -1.94 2.77
CA SER A 112 -10.76 -1.27 3.88
C SER A 112 -9.32 -1.75 4.01
N VAL A 113 -9.04 -3.03 3.73
CA VAL A 113 -7.68 -3.59 3.74
C VAL A 113 -6.84 -2.93 2.65
N GLY A 114 -7.37 -2.84 1.43
CA GLY A 114 -6.67 -2.20 0.32
C GLY A 114 -6.35 -0.73 0.60
N ARG A 115 -7.32 0.02 1.14
CA ARG A 115 -7.13 1.43 1.53
C ARG A 115 -6.12 1.59 2.65
N THR A 116 -6.14 0.71 3.67
CA THR A 116 -5.17 0.71 4.76
C THR A 116 -3.75 0.48 4.26
N VAL A 117 -3.58 -0.49 3.35
CA VAL A 117 -2.27 -0.77 2.74
C VAL A 117 -1.79 0.41 1.88
N GLY A 118 -2.67 0.97 1.06
CA GLY A 118 -2.36 2.18 0.28
C GLY A 118 -1.94 3.35 1.18
N ALA A 119 -2.65 3.55 2.30
CA ALA A 119 -2.32 4.57 3.29
C ALA A 119 -0.92 4.37 3.89
N MET A 120 -0.53 3.12 4.23
CA MET A 120 0.81 2.82 4.74
C MET A 120 1.91 3.17 3.73
N VAL A 121 1.71 2.82 2.45
CA VAL A 121 2.68 3.09 1.38
C VAL A 121 2.86 4.60 1.21
N PHE A 122 1.78 5.35 1.06
CA PHE A 122 1.86 6.80 0.87
C PHE A 122 2.35 7.53 2.13
N ALA A 123 2.00 7.08 3.33
CA ALA A 123 2.52 7.65 4.58
C ALA A 123 4.06 7.52 4.66
N ASN A 124 4.60 6.35 4.30
CA ASN A 124 6.06 6.13 4.28
C ASN A 124 6.75 7.06 3.29
N LEU A 125 6.20 7.18 2.08
CA LEU A 125 6.75 8.03 1.03
C LEU A 125 6.66 9.52 1.35
N GLY A 126 5.52 9.97 1.88
CA GLY A 126 5.34 11.34 2.36
C GLY A 126 6.38 11.69 3.42
N ALA A 127 6.60 10.80 4.39
CA ALA A 127 7.62 10.99 5.42
C ALA A 127 9.06 11.03 4.88
N ARG A 128 9.36 10.33 3.77
CA ARG A 128 10.69 10.34 3.12
C ARG A 128 10.92 11.59 2.27
N LEU A 129 9.86 12.09 1.64
CA LEU A 129 9.92 13.25 0.74
C LEU A 129 9.74 14.59 1.46
N GLY A 130 9.38 14.56 2.75
CA GLY A 130 9.31 15.74 3.61
C GLY A 130 8.31 16.78 3.12
N ASP A 131 8.65 18.06 3.26
CA ASP A 131 7.76 19.19 2.94
C ASP A 131 7.65 19.52 1.44
N SER A 132 8.13 18.64 0.56
CA SER A 132 7.92 18.79 -0.89
C SER A 132 6.43 18.70 -1.23
N GLU A 133 6.01 19.32 -2.33
CA GLU A 133 4.62 19.25 -2.80
C GLU A 133 4.15 17.81 -3.01
N LEU A 134 5.02 16.95 -3.55
CA LEU A 134 4.75 15.52 -3.69
C LEU A 134 4.67 14.80 -2.32
N GLY A 135 5.55 15.15 -1.38
CA GLY A 135 5.52 14.61 -0.02
C GLY A 135 4.22 14.96 0.74
N LYS A 136 3.74 16.20 0.58
CA LYS A 136 2.43 16.62 1.10
C LYS A 136 1.29 15.85 0.46
N ALA A 137 1.28 15.72 -0.87
CA ALA A 137 0.26 14.97 -1.60
C ALA A 137 0.16 13.51 -1.13
N PHE A 138 1.29 12.85 -0.89
CA PHE A 138 1.29 11.50 -0.31
C PHE A 138 0.82 11.47 1.15
N THR A 139 1.21 12.45 1.97
CA THR A 139 0.81 12.51 3.38
C THR A 139 -0.69 12.74 3.53
N GLU A 140 -1.25 13.71 2.80
CA GLU A 140 -2.69 13.99 2.75
C GLU A 140 -3.45 12.80 2.16
N GLY A 141 -2.88 12.17 1.13
CA GLY A 141 -3.43 10.98 0.51
C GLY A 141 -3.55 9.80 1.46
N ALA A 142 -2.50 9.57 2.25
CA ALA A 142 -2.48 8.54 3.28
C ALA A 142 -3.52 8.78 4.36
N GLU A 143 -3.71 10.03 4.78
CA GLU A 143 -4.74 10.42 5.75
C GLU A 143 -6.14 10.11 5.21
N LYS A 144 -6.46 10.55 3.98
CA LYS A 144 -7.74 10.25 3.32
C LYS A 144 -8.02 8.75 3.22
N LEU A 145 -7.02 7.97 2.80
CA LEU A 145 -7.17 6.52 2.67
C LEU A 145 -7.37 5.82 4.03
N ALA A 146 -6.66 6.26 5.08
CA ALA A 146 -6.81 5.72 6.42
C ALA A 146 -8.20 6.06 7.02
N GLU A 147 -8.71 7.26 6.77
CA GLU A 147 -10.07 7.62 7.16
C GLU A 147 -11.10 6.77 6.40
N ALA A 148 -10.95 6.66 5.07
CA ALA A 148 -11.84 5.87 4.22
C ALA A 148 -11.77 4.35 4.46
N SER A 149 -10.75 3.84 5.15
CA SER A 149 -10.70 2.45 5.58
C SER A 149 -11.43 2.21 6.92
N SER A 150 -11.53 3.23 7.77
CA SER A 150 -12.22 3.12 9.06
C SER A 150 -13.75 3.20 8.96
N VAL A 151 -14.26 3.78 7.87
CA VAL A 151 -15.69 3.84 7.57
C VAL A 151 -16.07 2.54 6.88
N GLY A 152 -16.45 1.53 7.67
CA GLY A 152 -16.93 0.24 7.16
C GLY A 152 -18.10 0.45 6.18
N VAL A 153 -17.98 -0.13 4.99
CA VAL A 153 -19.07 -0.29 4.03
C VAL A 153 -19.57 -1.72 4.13
#